data_AF-A0AAX7UUG8-F1
#
_entry.id   AF-A0AAX7UUG8-F1
#
_cell.length_a   1.000
_cell.length_b   1.000
_cell.length_c   1.000
_cell.angle_alpha   90.00
_cell.angle_beta   90.00
_cell.angle_gamma   90.00
#
_symmetry.space_group_name_H-M   'P 1'
#
loop_
_entity.id
_entity.type
_entity.pdbx_description
1 polymer ?
#
loop_
_entity_poly.entity_id
_entity_poly.type
_entity_poly.pdbx_seq_one_letter_code
_entity_poly.pdbx_strand_id
1 'polypeptide(L)'
;MLRTSAGIRAICGQSRGRCHVHQKSRGAGGDASRSRSPHRPVAWRTEADPDDAVPQPPRFRPKRTPGIQPPLNAAQSPGDIFSKFFDDEVLKCLCENTNKNAAKKKEKGKTFAWKEITSEELQKYLGLLLYMEVCNFPKMVDIWRSNTIFHLPFPATVMSKDRFMAINSNLHISDPEEDVAYGKKKGTEDYDTFHQVRPLLEMLRSRCMSNYHPKQHISVEERMVAKPTKWGLKNFVLADVNGYIIDFKLYTGKSKFPTSEKGLSFDVVTSLVDKDSLGSGYIVYCDNFYTSPGFFQHLKKQGFGACGTYREGRLGVPSSQENALHKRSPRGSIRWIRDGDLLFVKWVDSREVAICTTVHPVYSGDTVLRWQKNEDGHFESVSVPRPTAVTEYNKYMGGVDTSDQMLGTNSVLCKTKRLNMIVFQHLLDIAVTNSFILHKELCISKQQKHKTRQAFQEELAAHLVGVCLDGKPEFPSQGHFPVPTSTRDMGKSTPWKCQQCNVGLCLQLERNCFLEFHQRPKMSGLA
;
A
#
# COMPACT_ATOMS: atom_id res chain seq x y z
N MET A 1 -1.58 29.01 12.48
CA MET A 1 -1.82 29.62 11.15
C MET A 1 -1.01 28.84 10.11
N LEU A 2 -1.61 27.84 9.48
CA LEU A 2 -0.95 26.98 8.49
C LEU A 2 -1.41 27.41 7.09
N ARG A 3 -0.47 27.91 6.28
CA ARG A 3 -0.69 28.26 4.87
C ARG A 3 -0.79 26.98 4.05
N THR A 4 -1.96 26.72 3.50
CA THR A 4 -2.22 25.75 2.44
C THR A 4 -1.66 26.25 1.11
N SER A 5 -0.62 25.60 0.59
CA SER A 5 -0.18 25.74 -0.79
C SER A 5 -0.13 24.36 -1.46
N ALA A 6 -1.27 23.94 -2.00
CA ALA A 6 -1.33 22.85 -2.97
C ALA A 6 -0.73 23.33 -4.30
N GLY A 7 0.60 23.36 -4.34
CA GLY A 7 1.38 23.59 -5.56
C GLY A 7 1.66 22.25 -6.25
N ILE A 8 1.45 22.23 -7.57
CA ILE A 8 1.86 21.16 -8.47
C ILE A 8 3.32 20.77 -8.16
N ARG A 9 3.52 19.61 -7.53
CA ARG A 9 4.83 18.95 -7.61
C ARG A 9 4.94 18.35 -8.99
N ALA A 10 5.83 18.92 -9.79
CA ALA A 10 6.21 18.44 -11.10
C ALA A 10 6.57 16.95 -11.05
N ILE A 11 5.70 16.10 -11.60
CA ILE A 11 6.03 14.70 -11.91
C ILE A 11 6.91 14.74 -13.16
N CYS A 12 8.23 14.84 -12.92
CA CYS A 12 9.24 14.72 -13.95
C CYS A 12 9.38 13.24 -14.33
N GLY A 13 8.88 12.87 -15.50
CA GLY A 13 9.25 11.64 -16.18
C GLY A 13 10.71 11.70 -16.63
N GLN A 14 11.63 11.26 -15.78
CA GLN A 14 12.97 10.86 -16.18
C GLN A 14 13.22 9.39 -15.82
N SER A 15 12.64 8.49 -16.61
CA SER A 15 13.14 7.12 -16.72
C SER A 15 14.34 7.11 -17.67
N ARG A 16 15.55 7.34 -17.13
CA ARG A 16 16.80 7.00 -17.81
C ARG A 16 17.00 5.48 -17.72
N GLY A 17 16.48 4.78 -18.73
CA GLY A 17 16.82 3.38 -19.03
C GLY A 17 17.22 3.29 -20.51
N ARG A 18 18.52 3.41 -20.80
CA ARG A 18 19.08 3.13 -22.12
C ARG A 18 19.00 1.62 -22.35
N CYS A 19 18.08 1.18 -23.21
CA CYS A 19 18.21 -0.11 -23.89
C CYS A 19 18.63 0.20 -25.34
N HIS A 20 19.91 -0.04 -25.65
CA HIS A 20 20.38 -0.05 -27.03
C HIS A 20 19.75 -1.25 -27.75
N VAL A 21 18.87 -0.98 -28.70
CA VAL A 21 18.46 -1.96 -29.71
C VAL A 21 19.13 -1.52 -31.01
N HIS A 22 20.08 -2.32 -31.49
CA HIS A 22 20.67 -2.15 -32.81
C HIS A 22 19.61 -2.40 -33.88
N GLN A 23 19.21 -1.34 -34.60
CA GLN A 23 18.54 -1.50 -35.90
C GLN A 23 19.62 -1.76 -36.96
N LYS A 24 19.67 -3.00 -37.47
CA LYS A 24 20.29 -3.29 -38.76
C LYS A 24 19.30 -2.91 -39.85
N SER A 25 19.67 -1.94 -40.66
CA SER A 25 19.03 -1.63 -41.93
C SER A 25 19.23 -2.78 -42.91
N ARG A 26 18.14 -3.35 -43.39
CA ARG A 26 18.09 -4.05 -44.68
C ARG A 26 16.83 -3.59 -45.40
N GLY A 27 17.05 -2.82 -46.46
CA GLY A 27 16.02 -2.48 -47.42
C GLY A 27 15.65 -3.71 -48.24
N ALA A 28 14.36 -3.88 -48.46
CA ALA A 28 13.82 -4.60 -49.59
C ALA A 28 12.47 -3.93 -49.88
N GLY A 29 12.37 -3.34 -51.08
CA GLY A 29 11.16 -2.73 -51.59
C GLY A 29 10.06 -3.77 -51.76
N GLY A 30 8.83 -3.33 -51.52
CA GLY A 30 7.63 -4.11 -51.73
C GLY A 30 6.43 -3.17 -51.63
N ASP A 31 5.94 -2.75 -52.79
CA ASP A 31 4.69 -2.01 -52.94
C ASP A 31 3.55 -2.77 -52.27
N ALA A 32 2.92 -2.15 -51.29
CA ALA A 32 1.64 -2.59 -50.76
C ALA A 32 0.83 -1.34 -50.42
N SER A 33 -0.03 -0.97 -51.37
CA SER A 33 -1.13 -0.03 -51.24
C SER A 33 -2.01 -0.39 -50.04
N ARG A 34 -1.68 0.16 -48.87
CA ARG A 34 -2.58 0.18 -47.71
C ARG A 34 -3.52 1.36 -47.89
N SER A 35 -4.76 1.03 -48.23
CA SER A 35 -5.94 1.89 -48.20
C SER A 35 -6.03 2.63 -46.85
N ARG A 36 -5.49 3.84 -46.81
CA ARG A 36 -5.80 4.83 -45.78
C ARG A 36 -7.20 5.33 -46.07
N SER A 37 -8.14 5.08 -45.16
CA SER A 37 -9.39 5.84 -45.15
C SER A 37 -9.04 7.33 -45.03
N PRO A 38 -9.72 8.23 -45.76
CA PRO A 38 -9.40 9.64 -45.76
C PRO A 38 -9.90 10.28 -44.46
N HIS A 39 -9.09 10.25 -43.40
CA HIS A 39 -9.28 11.20 -42.32
C HIS A 39 -8.93 12.59 -42.87
N ARG A 40 -9.95 13.42 -43.14
CA ARG A 40 -9.73 14.87 -43.23
C ARG A 40 -8.97 15.29 -41.97
N PRO A 41 -7.90 16.09 -42.07
CA PRO A 41 -7.25 16.60 -40.87
C PRO A 41 -8.30 17.41 -40.09
N VAL A 42 -8.61 16.96 -38.88
CA VAL A 42 -9.48 17.68 -37.97
C VAL A 42 -8.61 18.74 -37.30
N ALA A 43 -8.92 20.01 -37.53
CA ALA A 43 -8.26 21.13 -36.86
C ALA A 43 -8.58 21.10 -35.36
N TRP A 44 -7.59 21.43 -34.53
CA TRP A 44 -7.84 21.62 -33.10
C TRP A 44 -8.78 22.81 -32.90
N ARG A 45 -9.80 22.63 -32.08
CA ARG A 45 -10.72 23.68 -31.67
C ARG A 45 -10.18 24.42 -30.45
N THR A 46 -10.71 25.61 -30.22
CA THR A 46 -10.37 26.53 -29.14
C THR A 46 -11.49 26.54 -28.08
N GLU A 47 -11.25 27.22 -26.96
CA GLU A 47 -12.24 27.48 -25.92
C GLU A 47 -13.46 28.29 -26.41
N ALA A 48 -13.36 29.00 -27.53
CA ALA A 48 -14.46 29.76 -28.11
C ALA A 48 -15.42 28.88 -28.95
N ASP A 49 -14.96 27.70 -29.37
CA ASP A 49 -15.76 26.79 -30.18
C ASP A 49 -16.73 25.98 -29.30
N PRO A 50 -18.00 25.81 -29.70
CA PRO A 50 -18.97 25.07 -28.91
C PRO A 50 -18.67 23.56 -28.90
N ASP A 51 -18.94 22.94 -27.75
CA ASP A 51 -18.87 21.50 -27.54
C ASP A 51 -20.30 20.91 -27.58
N ASP A 52 -20.86 20.78 -28.78
CA ASP A 52 -22.28 20.37 -28.96
C ASP A 52 -22.52 18.86 -28.76
N ALA A 53 -21.46 18.06 -28.58
CA ALA A 53 -21.52 16.61 -28.53
C ALA A 53 -21.03 16.04 -27.18
N VAL A 54 -21.33 16.74 -26.08
CA VAL A 54 -21.00 16.26 -24.73
C VAL A 54 -21.75 14.95 -24.44
N PRO A 55 -21.05 13.85 -24.15
CA PRO A 55 -21.70 12.59 -23.82
C PRO A 55 -22.39 12.68 -22.46
N GLN A 56 -23.55 12.03 -22.34
CA GLN A 56 -24.21 11.87 -21.05
C GLN A 56 -23.32 11.03 -20.11
N PRO A 57 -23.09 11.47 -18.86
CA PRO A 57 -22.37 10.67 -17.87
C PRO A 57 -23.08 9.33 -17.65
N PRO A 58 -22.32 8.24 -17.47
CA PRO A 58 -22.94 6.94 -17.25
C PRO A 58 -23.68 6.95 -15.90
N ARG A 59 -24.91 6.41 -15.89
CA ARG A 59 -25.70 6.30 -14.66
C ARG A 59 -24.99 5.37 -13.68
N PHE A 60 -24.71 5.89 -12.48
CA PHE A 60 -24.06 5.11 -11.43
C PHE A 60 -24.98 4.00 -10.92
N ARG A 61 -24.55 2.75 -11.13
CA ARG A 61 -25.26 1.51 -10.76
C ARG A 61 -24.25 0.54 -10.13
N PRO A 62 -23.81 0.82 -8.89
CA PRO A 62 -22.87 -0.05 -8.20
C PRO A 62 -23.53 -1.38 -7.86
N LYS A 63 -22.75 -2.47 -7.85
CA LYS A 63 -23.22 -3.83 -7.54
C LYS A 63 -23.72 -3.96 -6.10
N ARG A 64 -23.09 -3.22 -5.18
CA ARG A 64 -23.45 -3.11 -3.76
C ARG A 64 -23.52 -1.65 -3.38
N THR A 65 -24.13 -1.35 -2.24
CA THR A 65 -24.15 0.01 -1.70
C THR A 65 -22.72 0.50 -1.46
N PRO A 66 -22.30 1.65 -2.02
CA PRO A 66 -20.97 2.21 -1.77
C PRO A 66 -20.71 2.46 -0.30
N GLY A 67 -19.46 2.26 0.11
CA GLY A 67 -19.01 2.35 1.50
C GLY A 67 -18.80 0.98 2.13
N ILE A 68 -18.87 0.97 3.45
CA ILE A 68 -18.55 -0.17 4.30
C ILE A 68 -19.60 -1.27 4.13
N GLN A 69 -19.14 -2.51 4.04
CA GLN A 69 -20.02 -3.67 3.85
C GLN A 69 -20.30 -4.39 5.18
N PRO A 70 -21.50 -4.94 5.40
CA PRO A 70 -21.79 -5.77 6.57
C PRO A 70 -20.80 -6.96 6.68
N PRO A 71 -20.42 -7.39 7.90
CA PRO A 71 -20.96 -6.98 9.20
C PRO A 71 -20.21 -5.80 9.86
N LEU A 72 -19.36 -5.06 9.14
CA LEU A 72 -18.54 -3.96 9.68
C LEU A 72 -19.34 -2.71 10.09
N ASN A 73 -20.64 -2.66 9.83
CA ASN A 73 -21.50 -1.50 10.07
C ASN A 73 -21.81 -1.23 11.56
N ALA A 74 -21.59 -2.19 12.47
CA ALA A 74 -21.69 -1.99 13.91
C ALA A 74 -20.43 -1.33 14.50
N ALA A 75 -20.51 -0.67 15.66
CA ALA A 75 -19.34 -0.03 16.28
C ALA A 75 -18.27 -1.09 16.61
N GLN A 76 -17.10 -0.95 15.99
CA GLN A 76 -16.02 -1.91 16.05
C GLN A 76 -14.73 -1.19 16.44
N SER A 77 -13.99 -1.77 17.37
CA SER A 77 -12.65 -1.28 17.75
C SER A 77 -11.68 -1.40 16.57
N PRO A 78 -10.52 -0.72 16.58
CA PRO A 78 -9.46 -0.91 15.60
C PRO A 78 -9.09 -2.38 15.38
N GLY A 79 -9.05 -3.17 16.46
CA GLY A 79 -8.81 -4.61 16.43
C GLY A 79 -9.90 -5.39 15.70
N ASP A 80 -11.17 -5.09 15.99
CA ASP A 80 -12.32 -5.74 15.35
C ASP A 80 -12.34 -5.48 13.83
N ILE A 81 -12.03 -4.25 13.41
CA ILE A 81 -11.94 -3.91 11.99
C ILE A 81 -10.77 -4.65 11.33
N PHE A 82 -9.59 -4.65 11.97
CA PHE A 82 -8.41 -5.34 11.45
C PHE A 82 -8.60 -6.86 11.32
N SER A 83 -9.37 -7.46 12.24
CA SER A 83 -9.73 -8.88 12.20
C SER A 83 -10.50 -9.29 10.93
N LYS A 84 -11.06 -8.34 10.17
CA LYS A 84 -11.68 -8.63 8.87
C LYS A 84 -10.69 -8.75 7.72
N PHE A 85 -9.42 -8.44 7.95
CA PHE A 85 -8.33 -8.64 6.98
C PHE A 85 -7.42 -9.78 7.41
N PHE A 86 -7.07 -9.83 8.71
CA PHE A 86 -6.34 -10.94 9.33
C PHE A 86 -7.31 -11.74 10.21
N ASP A 87 -8.21 -12.46 9.55
CA ASP A 87 -9.17 -13.36 10.19
C ASP A 87 -8.52 -14.69 10.62
N ASP A 88 -9.32 -15.57 11.22
CA ASP A 88 -8.85 -16.87 11.69
C ASP A 88 -8.26 -17.74 10.57
N GLU A 89 -8.77 -17.61 9.34
CA GLU A 89 -8.26 -18.34 8.18
C GLU A 89 -6.84 -17.88 7.84
N VAL A 90 -6.62 -16.55 7.78
CA VAL A 90 -5.30 -15.96 7.51
C VAL A 90 -4.30 -16.35 8.61
N LEU A 91 -4.69 -16.21 9.88
CA LEU A 91 -3.82 -16.51 11.02
C LEU A 91 -3.45 -17.99 11.04
N LYS A 92 -4.42 -18.89 10.85
CA LYS A 92 -4.20 -20.33 10.81
C LYS A 92 -3.25 -20.73 9.67
N CYS A 93 -3.48 -20.22 8.46
CA CYS A 93 -2.62 -20.46 7.30
C CYS A 93 -1.16 -20.08 7.59
N LEU A 94 -0.94 -18.87 8.14
CA LEU A 94 0.40 -18.40 8.51
C LEU A 94 1.04 -19.26 9.62
N CYS A 95 0.29 -19.63 10.65
CA CYS A 95 0.79 -20.47 11.74
C CYS A 95 1.22 -21.86 11.24
N GLU A 96 0.36 -22.54 10.49
CA GLU A 96 0.62 -23.89 9.96
C GLU A 96 1.86 -23.90 9.08
N ASN A 97 1.93 -22.99 8.11
CA ASN A 97 3.05 -22.94 7.16
C ASN A 97 4.36 -22.49 7.83
N THR A 98 4.29 -21.62 8.83
CA THR A 98 5.44 -21.22 9.64
C THR A 98 5.97 -22.39 10.48
N ASN A 99 5.08 -23.17 11.10
CA ASN A 99 5.45 -24.37 11.88
C ASN A 99 6.09 -25.44 10.98
N LYS A 100 5.50 -25.74 9.82
CA LYS A 100 6.09 -26.66 8.82
C LYS A 100 7.47 -26.18 8.36
N ASN A 101 7.63 -24.88 8.10
CA ASN A 101 8.92 -24.32 7.67
C ASN A 101 10.00 -24.44 8.76
N ALA A 102 9.63 -24.24 10.02
CA ALA A 102 10.54 -24.41 11.14
C ALA A 102 10.97 -25.88 11.30
N ALA A 103 10.03 -26.84 11.19
CA ALA A 103 10.33 -28.27 11.22
C ALA A 103 11.31 -28.66 10.10
N LYS A 104 11.01 -28.27 8.85
CA LYS A 104 11.87 -28.48 7.68
C LYS A 104 13.28 -27.93 7.84
N LYS A 105 13.45 -26.78 8.50
CA LYS A 105 14.80 -26.22 8.77
C LYS A 105 15.53 -26.99 9.85
N LYS A 106 14.83 -27.48 10.88
CA LYS A 106 15.42 -28.34 11.91
C LYS A 106 15.90 -29.66 11.33
N GLU A 107 15.12 -30.30 10.46
CA GLU A 107 15.53 -31.50 9.73
C GLU A 107 16.79 -31.28 8.88
N LYS A 108 16.97 -30.07 8.33
CA LYS A 108 18.19 -29.64 7.63
C LYS A 108 19.35 -29.26 8.55
N GLY A 109 19.27 -29.57 9.85
CA GLY A 109 20.34 -29.35 10.82
C GLY A 109 20.46 -27.92 11.34
N LYS A 110 19.47 -27.05 11.15
CA LYS A 110 19.48 -25.71 11.78
C LYS A 110 19.17 -25.80 13.27
N THR A 111 20.03 -25.21 14.09
CA THR A 111 19.88 -25.17 15.55
C THR A 111 19.17 -23.89 15.98
N PHE A 112 17.95 -24.02 16.50
CA PHE A 112 17.21 -22.94 17.17
C PHE A 112 16.11 -23.53 18.07
N ALA A 113 15.76 -22.82 19.14
CA ALA A 113 14.62 -23.17 19.97
C ALA A 113 13.31 -22.92 19.19
N TRP A 114 12.46 -23.93 19.11
CA TRP A 114 11.16 -23.81 18.44
C TRP A 114 10.10 -24.54 19.24
N LYS A 115 9.07 -23.78 19.60
CA LYS A 115 7.74 -24.26 19.97
C LYS A 115 6.80 -23.89 18.83
N GLU A 116 5.79 -24.71 18.57
CA GLU A 116 4.79 -24.35 17.58
C GLU A 116 4.13 -23.01 17.92
N ILE A 117 3.97 -22.15 16.91
CA ILE A 117 3.28 -20.86 17.04
C ILE A 117 1.77 -21.09 16.95
N THR A 118 1.02 -20.39 17.81
CA THR A 118 -0.46 -20.35 17.80
C THR A 118 -0.95 -19.03 17.19
N SER A 119 -2.25 -18.95 16.82
CA SER A 119 -2.85 -17.71 16.32
C SER A 119 -2.69 -16.54 17.29
N GLU A 120 -2.86 -16.78 18.59
CA GLU A 120 -2.67 -15.77 19.65
C GLU A 120 -1.22 -15.27 19.71
N GLU A 121 -0.24 -16.18 19.60
CA GLU A 121 1.17 -15.80 19.60
C GLU A 121 1.57 -15.07 18.30
N LEU A 122 0.96 -15.43 17.17
CA LEU A 122 1.12 -14.71 15.90
C LEU A 122 0.54 -13.30 15.99
N GLN A 123 -0.64 -13.13 16.60
CA GLN A 123 -1.21 -11.81 16.85
C GLN A 123 -0.28 -10.95 17.73
N LYS A 124 0.30 -11.51 18.80
CA LYS A 124 1.32 -10.82 19.61
C LYS A 124 2.54 -10.41 18.78
N TYR A 125 3.01 -11.27 17.88
CA TYR A 125 4.08 -10.94 16.93
C TYR A 125 3.69 -9.77 16.01
N LEU A 126 2.49 -9.77 15.44
CA LEU A 126 1.96 -8.66 14.62
C LEU A 126 1.83 -7.37 15.42
N GLY A 127 1.30 -7.44 16.64
CA GLY A 127 1.17 -6.30 17.53
C GLY A 127 2.53 -5.67 17.88
N LEU A 128 3.57 -6.50 18.07
CA LEU A 128 4.94 -6.02 18.27
C LEU A 128 5.55 -5.41 17.00
N LEU A 129 5.19 -5.88 15.80
CA LEU A 129 5.57 -5.21 14.54
C LEU A 129 4.99 -3.79 14.47
N LEU A 130 3.71 -3.62 14.83
CA LEU A 130 3.03 -2.33 14.85
C LEU A 130 3.53 -1.44 16.00
N TYR A 131 3.87 -2.01 17.15
CA TYR A 131 4.50 -1.28 18.25
C TYR A 131 5.86 -0.68 17.82
N MET A 132 6.68 -1.44 17.10
CA MET A 132 7.96 -0.93 16.57
C MET A 132 7.77 0.24 15.61
N GLU A 133 6.70 0.19 14.83
CA GLU A 133 6.32 1.24 13.89
C GLU A 133 5.92 2.52 14.64
N VAL A 134 5.10 2.42 15.68
CA VAL A 134 4.72 3.57 16.53
C VAL A 134 5.94 4.21 17.19
N CYS A 135 6.87 3.40 17.71
CA CYS A 135 8.04 3.93 18.40
C CYS A 135 9.21 4.30 17.48
N ASN A 136 9.15 3.98 16.18
CA ASN A 136 10.14 4.31 15.15
C ASN A 136 11.59 3.95 15.50
N PHE A 137 11.85 2.67 15.81
CA PHE A 137 13.21 2.19 16.11
C PHE A 137 14.01 1.80 14.86
N PRO A 138 15.33 2.11 14.79
CA PRO A 138 16.13 1.87 13.59
C PRO A 138 16.45 0.40 13.31
N LYS A 139 16.47 -0.47 14.33
CA LYS A 139 16.63 -1.93 14.19
C LYS A 139 15.56 -2.65 14.98
N MET A 140 15.03 -3.75 14.44
CA MET A 140 14.01 -4.57 15.11
C MET A 140 14.41 -5.02 16.53
N VAL A 141 15.69 -5.37 16.74
CA VAL A 141 16.14 -5.85 18.05
C VAL A 141 16.26 -4.76 19.11
N ASP A 142 16.19 -3.48 18.71
CA ASP A 142 16.43 -2.37 19.61
C ASP A 142 15.31 -2.19 20.65
N ILE A 143 14.10 -2.67 20.36
CA ILE A 143 12.97 -2.61 21.31
C ILE A 143 13.12 -3.59 22.50
N TRP A 144 14.12 -4.49 22.46
CA TRP A 144 14.48 -5.37 23.57
C TRP A 144 15.77 -4.95 24.28
N ARG A 145 16.30 -3.74 24.04
CA ARG A 145 17.44 -3.23 24.81
C ARG A 145 17.08 -3.17 26.30
N SER A 146 17.94 -3.70 27.17
CA SER A 146 17.74 -3.70 28.63
C SER A 146 18.82 -2.94 29.41
N ASN A 147 19.98 -2.69 28.79
CA ASN A 147 21.19 -2.25 29.50
C ASN A 147 21.56 -0.78 29.20
N THR A 148 20.63 0.01 28.68
CA THR A 148 20.86 1.43 28.35
C THR A 148 19.63 2.25 28.69
N ILE A 149 19.78 3.58 28.69
CA ILE A 149 18.67 4.54 28.87
C ILE A 149 17.58 4.41 27.79
N PHE A 150 17.82 3.66 26.72
CA PHE A 150 16.85 3.35 25.67
C PHE A 150 16.02 2.09 25.98
N HIS A 151 16.01 1.63 27.23
CA HIS A 151 15.25 0.45 27.64
C HIS A 151 13.75 0.68 27.46
N LEU A 152 13.12 -0.19 26.67
CA LEU A 152 11.67 -0.31 26.61
C LEU A 152 11.24 -1.51 27.43
N PRO A 153 10.45 -1.31 28.49
CA PRO A 153 10.20 -2.39 29.42
C PRO A 153 8.98 -3.23 28.99
N PHE A 154 8.14 -2.72 28.09
CA PHE A 154 6.92 -3.38 27.60
C PHE A 154 7.17 -4.56 26.62
N PRO A 155 7.99 -4.45 25.55
CA PRO A 155 8.09 -5.51 24.55
C PRO A 155 8.50 -6.88 25.10
N ALA A 156 9.37 -6.88 26.11
CA ALA A 156 9.86 -8.10 26.75
C ALA A 156 8.80 -8.80 27.61
N THR A 157 7.73 -8.12 28.05
CA THR A 157 6.61 -8.74 28.78
C THR A 157 5.68 -9.51 27.83
N VAL A 158 5.62 -9.11 26.56
CA VAL A 158 4.78 -9.74 25.53
C VAL A 158 5.47 -10.96 24.91
N MET A 159 6.73 -10.79 24.47
CA MET A 159 7.49 -11.86 23.81
C MET A 159 8.99 -11.63 23.99
N SER A 160 9.75 -12.70 24.21
CA SER A 160 11.21 -12.59 24.27
C SER A 160 11.80 -12.24 22.89
N LYS A 161 12.92 -11.52 22.89
CA LYS A 161 13.69 -11.20 21.67
C LYS A 161 13.96 -12.45 20.83
N ASP A 162 14.38 -13.54 21.48
CA ASP A 162 14.77 -14.77 20.78
C ASP A 162 13.56 -15.48 20.18
N ARG A 163 12.41 -15.48 20.87
CA ARG A 163 11.17 -16.03 20.31
C ARG A 163 10.68 -15.19 19.12
N PHE A 164 10.70 -13.87 19.24
CA PHE A 164 10.32 -12.97 18.16
C PHE A 164 11.21 -13.16 16.92
N MET A 165 12.53 -13.27 17.11
CA MET A 165 13.47 -13.51 16.02
C MET A 165 13.33 -14.92 15.43
N ALA A 166 13.03 -15.93 16.26
CA ALA A 166 12.71 -17.26 15.78
C ALA A 166 11.46 -17.25 14.88
N ILE A 167 10.38 -16.58 15.29
CA ILE A 167 9.16 -16.44 14.48
C ILE A 167 9.48 -15.67 13.20
N ASN A 168 10.10 -14.50 13.29
CA ASN A 168 10.45 -13.67 12.14
C ASN A 168 11.32 -14.43 11.11
N SER A 169 12.29 -15.22 11.57
CA SER A 169 13.18 -15.99 10.68
C SER A 169 12.50 -17.20 10.03
N ASN A 170 11.41 -17.71 10.62
CA ASN A 170 10.66 -18.89 10.17
C ASN A 170 9.32 -18.58 9.50
N LEU A 171 8.82 -17.35 9.61
CA LEU A 171 7.56 -16.93 8.99
C LEU A 171 7.53 -17.34 7.52
N HIS A 172 6.48 -18.07 7.14
CA HIS A 172 6.31 -18.64 5.81
C HIS A 172 4.82 -18.66 5.47
N ILE A 173 4.48 -18.34 4.21
CA ILE A 173 3.10 -18.07 3.78
C ILE A 173 2.45 -19.29 3.11
N SER A 174 3.14 -19.93 2.17
CA SER A 174 2.66 -21.11 1.44
C SER A 174 3.11 -22.41 2.11
N ASP A 175 2.60 -23.56 1.66
CA ASP A 175 3.09 -24.85 2.18
C ASP A 175 4.55 -25.11 1.74
N PRO A 176 5.50 -25.32 2.68
CA PRO A 176 6.90 -25.58 2.34
C PRO A 176 7.15 -26.85 1.49
N GLU A 177 6.27 -27.84 1.52
CA GLU A 177 6.38 -29.06 0.70
C GLU A 177 5.91 -28.79 -0.72
N GLU A 178 4.76 -28.11 -0.86
CA GLU A 178 4.26 -27.67 -2.16
C GLU A 178 5.26 -26.74 -2.85
N ASP A 179 5.88 -25.81 -2.12
CA ASP A 179 6.94 -24.94 -2.63
C ASP A 179 8.10 -25.73 -3.26
N VAL A 180 8.45 -26.90 -2.71
CA VAL A 180 9.51 -27.75 -3.29
C VAL A 180 9.03 -28.36 -4.59
N ALA A 181 7.78 -28.84 -4.64
CA ALA A 181 7.19 -29.39 -5.84
C ALA A 181 7.05 -28.33 -6.95
N TYR A 182 6.53 -27.14 -6.62
CA TYR A 182 6.41 -26.00 -7.53
C TYR A 182 7.77 -25.45 -7.95
N GLY A 183 8.76 -25.45 -7.06
CA GLY A 183 10.14 -25.05 -7.37
C GLY A 183 10.76 -25.88 -8.50
N LYS A 184 10.37 -27.16 -8.66
CA LYS A 184 10.80 -28.01 -9.79
C LYS A 184 10.28 -27.55 -11.14
N LYS A 185 9.18 -26.78 -11.17
CA LYS A 185 8.64 -26.17 -12.39
C LYS A 185 9.42 -24.93 -12.83
N LYS A 186 10.40 -24.46 -12.07
CA LYS A 186 11.17 -23.26 -12.41
C LYS A 186 11.79 -23.37 -13.80
N GLY A 187 11.46 -22.42 -14.66
CA GLY A 187 11.88 -22.40 -16.06
C GLY A 187 10.78 -22.79 -17.04
N THR A 188 9.77 -23.54 -16.60
CA THR A 188 8.59 -23.91 -17.41
C THR A 188 7.60 -22.74 -17.57
N GLU A 189 6.53 -22.97 -18.33
CA GLU A 189 5.41 -22.02 -18.49
C GLU A 189 4.52 -21.95 -17.24
N ASP A 190 4.36 -23.07 -16.53
CA ASP A 190 3.53 -23.19 -15.32
C ASP A 190 4.18 -22.63 -14.05
N TYR A 191 5.35 -21.99 -14.17
CA TYR A 191 6.06 -21.46 -13.00
C TYR A 191 5.52 -20.09 -12.59
N ASP A 192 4.84 -20.07 -11.44
CA ASP A 192 4.48 -18.85 -10.77
C ASP A 192 5.62 -18.32 -9.88
N THR A 193 6.21 -17.19 -10.27
CA THR A 193 7.25 -16.49 -9.51
C THR A 193 6.83 -16.10 -8.09
N PHE A 194 5.54 -15.90 -7.85
CA PHE A 194 4.99 -15.48 -6.55
C PHE A 194 4.23 -16.58 -5.83
N HIS A 195 4.38 -17.86 -6.20
CA HIS A 195 3.67 -18.98 -5.57
C HIS A 195 3.79 -18.95 -4.03
N GLN A 196 4.99 -18.61 -3.51
CA GLN A 196 5.24 -18.61 -2.07
C GLN A 196 4.45 -17.57 -1.27
N VAL A 197 3.91 -16.55 -1.94
CA VAL A 197 3.12 -15.48 -1.31
C VAL A 197 1.67 -15.47 -1.78
N ARG A 198 1.34 -16.31 -2.77
CA ARG A 198 0.04 -16.37 -3.44
C ARG A 198 -1.12 -16.57 -2.45
N PRO A 199 -1.04 -17.48 -1.45
CA PRO A 199 -2.15 -17.68 -0.52
C PRO A 199 -2.55 -16.40 0.22
N LEU A 200 -1.59 -15.75 0.90
CA LEU A 200 -1.86 -14.52 1.64
C LEU A 200 -2.28 -13.37 0.70
N LEU A 201 -1.68 -13.28 -0.49
CA LEU A 201 -2.01 -12.26 -1.48
C LEU A 201 -3.50 -12.33 -1.88
N GLU A 202 -3.99 -13.53 -2.20
CA GLU A 202 -5.37 -13.75 -2.65
C GLU A 202 -6.38 -13.59 -1.52
N MET A 203 -6.05 -14.07 -0.31
CA MET A 203 -6.87 -13.86 0.87
C MET A 203 -7.06 -12.37 1.12
N LEU A 204 -5.97 -11.60 1.27
CA LEU A 204 -6.04 -10.17 1.58
C LEU A 204 -6.71 -9.36 0.46
N ARG A 205 -6.45 -9.71 -0.81
CA ARG A 205 -7.16 -9.12 -1.96
C ARG A 205 -8.67 -9.31 -1.84
N SER A 206 -9.11 -10.55 -1.58
CA SER A 206 -10.52 -10.87 -1.39
C SER A 206 -11.14 -10.07 -0.24
N ARG A 207 -10.44 -9.92 0.90
CA ARG A 207 -10.92 -9.13 2.06
C ARG A 207 -11.02 -7.63 1.73
N CYS A 208 -10.10 -7.08 0.95
CA CYS A 208 -10.18 -5.70 0.47
C CYS A 208 -11.44 -5.48 -0.37
N MET A 209 -11.74 -6.40 -1.28
CA MET A 209 -12.94 -6.33 -2.12
C MET A 209 -14.23 -6.58 -1.32
N SER A 210 -14.21 -7.45 -0.31
CA SER A 210 -15.42 -7.81 0.44
C SER A 210 -15.86 -6.73 1.43
N ASN A 211 -14.91 -6.11 2.13
CA ASN A 211 -15.17 -5.24 3.28
C ASN A 211 -15.62 -3.81 2.91
N TYR A 212 -15.36 -3.39 1.66
CA TYR A 212 -15.69 -2.06 1.18
C TYR A 212 -16.13 -2.10 -0.28
N HIS A 213 -17.11 -1.28 -0.65
CA HIS A 213 -17.52 -1.08 -2.03
C HIS A 213 -17.24 0.37 -2.44
N PRO A 214 -16.54 0.63 -3.54
CA PRO A 214 -16.08 1.98 -3.83
C PRO A 214 -17.19 2.96 -4.24
N LYS A 215 -16.93 4.24 -3.98
CA LYS A 215 -17.70 5.38 -4.51
C LYS A 215 -17.45 5.54 -6.01
N GLN A 216 -18.20 6.44 -6.67
CA GLN A 216 -18.25 6.52 -8.14
C GLN A 216 -16.90 6.77 -8.82
N HIS A 217 -16.00 7.52 -8.19
CA HIS A 217 -14.71 7.89 -8.76
C HIS A 217 -13.63 6.96 -8.20
N ILE A 218 -12.89 6.30 -9.08
CA ILE A 218 -11.85 5.33 -8.71
C ILE A 218 -10.58 5.59 -9.54
N SER A 219 -9.41 5.33 -8.97
CA SER A 219 -8.15 5.52 -9.67
C SER A 219 -7.32 4.24 -9.78
N VAL A 220 -6.59 4.10 -10.89
CA VAL A 220 -5.67 3.00 -11.15
C VAL A 220 -4.27 3.54 -11.35
N GLU A 221 -3.33 3.05 -10.53
CA GLU A 221 -1.95 3.50 -10.53
C GLU A 221 -0.95 2.38 -10.19
N GLU A 222 0.33 2.66 -10.41
CA GLU A 222 1.45 1.79 -10.07
C GLU A 222 2.02 2.19 -8.70
N ARG A 223 2.02 1.25 -7.76
CA ARG A 223 2.73 1.36 -6.48
C ARG A 223 4.06 0.62 -6.53
N MET A 224 5.09 1.20 -5.92
CA MET A 224 6.39 0.55 -5.73
C MET A 224 6.56 0.09 -4.28
N VAL A 225 6.69 -1.21 -4.07
CA VAL A 225 6.95 -1.82 -2.75
C VAL A 225 8.46 -1.86 -2.49
N ALA A 226 8.86 -1.50 -1.25
CA ALA A 226 10.24 -1.52 -0.74
C ALA A 226 11.24 -0.47 -1.29
N LYS A 227 10.82 0.79 -1.50
CA LYS A 227 11.73 1.91 -1.79
C LYS A 227 12.32 2.52 -0.50
N PRO A 228 13.64 2.85 -0.49
CA PRO A 228 14.09 4.12 -1.08
C PRO A 228 15.02 4.00 -2.30
N THR A 229 15.44 2.80 -2.72
CA THR A 229 16.37 2.62 -3.85
C THR A 229 15.63 2.39 -5.17
N LYS A 230 16.32 2.54 -6.32
CA LYS A 230 15.78 2.43 -7.69
C LYS A 230 15.18 1.06 -8.06
N TRP A 231 15.06 0.14 -7.10
CA TRP A 231 14.64 -1.26 -7.25
C TRP A 231 13.50 -1.54 -6.28
N GLY A 232 12.42 -2.15 -6.76
CA GLY A 232 11.27 -2.51 -5.93
C GLY A 232 10.29 -3.39 -6.70
N LEU A 233 9.37 -4.01 -5.98
CA LEU A 233 8.29 -4.76 -6.61
C LEU A 233 7.23 -3.77 -7.07
N LYS A 234 6.76 -3.94 -8.30
CA LYS A 234 5.70 -3.13 -8.85
C LYS A 234 4.36 -3.78 -8.58
N ASN A 235 3.40 -3.02 -8.07
CA ASN A 235 2.05 -3.46 -7.77
C ASN A 235 1.07 -2.54 -8.52
N PHE A 236 0.16 -3.09 -9.29
CA PHE A 236 -0.93 -2.33 -9.89
C PHE A 236 -2.07 -2.25 -8.90
N VAL A 237 -2.59 -1.06 -8.65
CA VAL A 237 -3.51 -0.81 -7.53
C VAL A 237 -4.74 -0.07 -8.03
N LEU A 238 -5.93 -0.55 -7.64
CA LEU A 238 -7.20 0.14 -7.78
C LEU A 238 -7.60 0.72 -6.41
N ALA A 239 -7.83 2.03 -6.36
CA ALA A 239 -8.16 2.72 -5.12
C ALA A 239 -9.39 3.62 -5.26
N ASP A 240 -10.10 3.81 -4.14
CA ASP A 240 -11.09 4.87 -3.97
C ASP A 240 -10.36 6.18 -3.59
N VAL A 241 -11.03 7.31 -3.78
CA VAL A 241 -10.53 8.67 -3.52
C VAL A 241 -10.11 8.86 -2.06
N ASN A 242 -10.73 8.15 -1.12
CA ASN A 242 -10.36 8.19 0.30
C ASN A 242 -9.06 7.43 0.62
N GLY A 243 -8.44 6.78 -0.37
CA GLY A 243 -7.21 5.99 -0.25
C GLY A 243 -7.43 4.51 0.05
N TYR A 244 -8.68 4.03 0.07
CA TYR A 244 -8.96 2.61 0.30
C TYR A 244 -8.48 1.80 -0.89
N ILE A 245 -7.65 0.78 -0.64
CA ILE A 245 -7.20 -0.14 -1.68
C ILE A 245 -8.27 -1.20 -1.91
N ILE A 246 -8.92 -1.14 -3.07
CA ILE A 246 -10.04 -2.02 -3.45
C ILE A 246 -9.50 -3.35 -3.97
N ASP A 247 -8.59 -3.27 -4.93
CA ASP A 247 -7.99 -4.42 -5.59
C ASP A 247 -6.54 -4.10 -5.98
N PHE A 248 -5.71 -5.11 -6.15
CA PHE A 248 -4.32 -4.98 -6.56
C PHE A 248 -3.78 -6.24 -7.24
N LYS A 249 -2.73 -6.06 -8.04
CA LYS A 249 -2.07 -7.12 -8.80
C LYS A 249 -0.56 -6.90 -8.86
N LEU A 250 0.18 -7.83 -8.26
CA LEU A 250 1.64 -7.82 -8.34
C LEU A 250 2.12 -8.04 -9.77
N TYR A 251 3.03 -7.17 -10.22
CA TYR A 251 3.67 -7.27 -11.53
C TYR A 251 4.75 -8.35 -11.51
N THR A 252 4.60 -9.36 -12.36
CA THR A 252 5.50 -10.51 -12.49
C THR A 252 6.67 -10.28 -13.46
N GLY A 253 6.80 -9.08 -14.03
CA GLY A 253 7.80 -8.80 -15.07
C GLY A 253 7.28 -9.16 -16.47
N LYS A 254 8.14 -9.76 -17.29
CA LYS A 254 7.73 -10.30 -18.59
C LYS A 254 6.78 -11.49 -18.34
N SER A 255 5.48 -11.25 -18.51
CA SER A 255 4.51 -12.34 -18.61
C SER A 255 4.92 -13.26 -19.76
N LYS A 256 4.99 -14.57 -19.51
CA LYS A 256 5.18 -15.57 -20.58
C LYS A 256 3.87 -15.85 -21.33
N PHE A 257 2.71 -15.53 -20.74
CA PHE A 257 1.46 -15.42 -21.48
C PHE A 257 1.54 -14.18 -22.36
N PRO A 258 1.23 -14.31 -23.67
CA PRO A 258 1.15 -13.14 -24.52
C PRO A 258 0.17 -12.18 -23.87
N THR A 259 0.67 -11.00 -23.53
CA THR A 259 -0.16 -9.82 -23.41
C THR A 259 -1.18 -9.86 -24.54
N SER A 260 -2.45 -9.57 -24.27
CA SER A 260 -3.42 -9.52 -25.34
C SER A 260 -2.91 -8.59 -26.44
N GLU A 261 -3.43 -8.71 -27.66
CA GLU A 261 -3.08 -7.81 -28.76
C GLU A 261 -3.23 -6.32 -28.39
N LYS A 262 -3.98 -6.02 -27.32
CA LYS A 262 -4.26 -4.68 -26.80
C LYS A 262 -3.22 -4.14 -25.81
N GLY A 263 -2.27 -4.95 -25.34
CA GLY A 263 -1.16 -4.49 -24.51
C GLY A 263 -1.36 -4.62 -22.99
N LEU A 264 -0.26 -4.55 -22.23
CA LEU A 264 -0.21 -4.88 -20.79
C LEU A 264 -1.06 -3.92 -19.97
N SER A 265 -1.01 -2.63 -20.32
CA SER A 265 -1.79 -1.60 -19.65
C SER A 265 -3.29 -1.84 -19.79
N PHE A 266 -3.74 -2.34 -20.95
CA PHE A 266 -5.13 -2.67 -21.18
C PHE A 266 -5.56 -3.85 -20.30
N ASP A 267 -4.77 -4.94 -20.32
CA ASP A 267 -5.09 -6.17 -19.58
C ASP A 267 -5.12 -5.95 -18.07
N VAL A 268 -4.17 -5.18 -17.55
CA VAL A 268 -4.10 -4.86 -16.12
C VAL A 268 -5.35 -4.12 -15.67
N VAL A 269 -5.69 -3.01 -16.32
CA VAL A 269 -6.82 -2.19 -15.87
C VAL A 269 -8.14 -2.92 -16.04
N THR A 270 -8.31 -3.66 -17.14
CA THR A 270 -9.52 -4.46 -17.36
C THR A 270 -9.65 -5.59 -16.34
N SER A 271 -8.53 -6.13 -15.83
CA SER A 271 -8.56 -7.14 -14.76
C SER A 271 -8.85 -6.57 -13.36
N LEU A 272 -8.57 -5.28 -13.12
CA LEU A 272 -8.85 -4.61 -11.85
C LEU A 272 -10.25 -3.96 -11.85
N VAL A 273 -10.64 -3.34 -12.97
CA VAL A 273 -11.95 -2.70 -13.15
C VAL A 273 -12.91 -3.73 -13.72
N ASP A 274 -13.31 -4.65 -12.86
CA ASP A 274 -14.24 -5.72 -13.21
C ASP A 274 -15.70 -5.29 -13.00
N LYS A 275 -16.52 -5.47 -14.03
CA LYS A 275 -17.94 -5.08 -14.03
C LYS A 275 -18.79 -5.99 -13.15
N ASP A 276 -18.44 -7.27 -13.06
CA ASP A 276 -19.24 -8.23 -12.31
C ASP A 276 -19.15 -7.98 -10.79
N SER A 277 -17.97 -7.55 -10.33
CA SER A 277 -17.73 -7.12 -8.95
C SER A 277 -18.17 -5.68 -8.68
N LEU A 278 -17.86 -4.71 -9.55
CA LEU A 278 -18.14 -3.28 -9.28
C LEU A 278 -19.57 -2.86 -9.62
N GLY A 279 -20.13 -3.35 -10.71
CA GLY A 279 -21.30 -2.77 -11.38
C GLY A 279 -20.90 -1.81 -12.52
N SER A 280 -21.71 -0.79 -12.79
CA SER A 280 -21.46 0.17 -13.88
C SER A 280 -21.59 1.63 -13.44
N GLY A 281 -21.14 2.56 -14.29
CA GLY A 281 -21.25 4.00 -14.06
C GLY A 281 -20.17 4.61 -13.17
N TYR A 282 -19.10 3.85 -12.90
CA TYR A 282 -17.87 4.39 -12.31
C TYR A 282 -17.11 5.23 -13.32
N ILE A 283 -16.33 6.19 -12.83
CA ILE A 283 -15.39 6.98 -13.62
C ILE A 283 -13.97 6.60 -13.19
N VAL A 284 -13.22 6.01 -14.12
CA VAL A 284 -11.86 5.52 -13.90
C VAL A 284 -10.86 6.60 -14.24
N TYR A 285 -10.01 6.95 -13.27
CA TYR A 285 -8.90 7.88 -13.44
C TYR A 285 -7.59 7.09 -13.54
N CYS A 286 -6.78 7.37 -14.57
CA CYS A 286 -5.51 6.68 -14.75
C CYS A 286 -4.44 7.57 -15.37
N ASP A 287 -3.18 7.24 -15.14
CA ASP A 287 -2.05 7.99 -15.70
C ASP A 287 -1.86 7.75 -17.22
N ASN A 288 -0.79 8.35 -17.76
CA ASN A 288 -0.42 8.23 -19.17
C ASN A 288 0.20 6.88 -19.57
N PHE A 289 0.57 6.00 -18.64
CA PHE A 289 0.93 4.62 -18.93
C PHE A 289 -0.30 3.82 -19.36
N TYR A 290 -1.45 4.05 -18.76
CA TYR A 290 -2.69 3.32 -19.07
C TYR A 290 -3.50 3.92 -20.22
N THR A 291 -3.56 5.25 -20.31
CA THR A 291 -4.51 5.94 -21.19
C THR A 291 -4.26 5.65 -22.68
N SER A 292 -5.28 5.15 -23.38
CA SER A 292 -5.32 5.07 -24.84
C SER A 292 -6.77 5.15 -25.35
N PRO A 293 -6.98 5.65 -26.59
CA PRO A 293 -8.32 5.79 -27.18
C PRO A 293 -9.11 4.47 -27.21
N GLY A 294 -8.49 3.39 -27.71
CA GLY A 294 -9.13 2.07 -27.76
C GLY A 294 -9.46 1.50 -26.38
N PHE A 295 -8.64 1.78 -25.37
CA PHE A 295 -8.92 1.40 -23.99
C PHE A 295 -10.13 2.17 -23.42
N PHE A 296 -10.20 3.48 -23.63
CA PHE A 296 -11.29 4.31 -23.12
C PHE A 296 -12.63 3.99 -23.79
N GLN A 297 -12.61 3.71 -25.10
CA GLN A 297 -13.77 3.20 -25.81
C GLN A 297 -14.22 1.83 -25.28
N HIS A 298 -13.29 0.96 -24.92
CA HIS A 298 -13.62 -0.34 -24.30
C HIS A 298 -14.31 -0.15 -22.94
N LEU A 299 -13.77 0.69 -22.06
CA LEU A 299 -14.39 1.01 -20.78
C LEU A 299 -15.81 1.59 -20.97
N LYS A 300 -15.99 2.50 -21.93
CA LYS A 300 -17.30 3.06 -22.27
C LYS A 300 -18.30 1.99 -22.69
N LYS A 301 -17.90 1.05 -23.55
CA LYS A 301 -18.74 -0.11 -23.95
C LYS A 301 -19.13 -0.99 -22.77
N GLN A 302 -18.26 -1.10 -21.75
CA GLN A 302 -18.58 -1.81 -20.51
C GLN A 302 -19.49 -1.02 -19.55
N GLY A 303 -19.74 0.27 -19.83
CA GLY A 303 -20.57 1.14 -19.00
C GLY A 303 -19.78 1.97 -18.00
N PHE A 304 -18.47 2.14 -18.20
CA PHE A 304 -17.59 2.96 -17.38
C PHE A 304 -17.20 4.26 -18.08
N GLY A 305 -17.06 5.32 -17.29
CA GLY A 305 -16.38 6.54 -17.70
C GLY A 305 -14.88 6.43 -17.52
N ALA A 306 -14.11 7.23 -18.25
CA ALA A 306 -12.66 7.26 -18.13
C ALA A 306 -12.12 8.69 -18.27
N CYS A 307 -11.04 8.99 -17.55
CA CYS A 307 -10.31 10.25 -17.64
C CYS A 307 -8.84 9.99 -17.33
N GLY A 308 -7.93 10.49 -18.15
CA GLY A 308 -6.51 10.26 -17.92
C GLY A 308 -5.61 11.16 -18.74
N THR A 309 -4.40 11.37 -18.24
CA THR A 309 -3.36 12.03 -19.04
C THR A 309 -2.93 11.08 -20.16
N TYR A 310 -2.58 11.58 -21.35
CA TYR A 310 -2.13 10.73 -22.46
C TYR A 310 -0.77 11.14 -23.02
N ARG A 311 -0.12 10.21 -23.71
CA ARG A 311 1.13 10.48 -24.45
C ARG A 311 0.80 10.68 -25.93
N GLU A 312 1.43 11.68 -26.54
CA GLU A 312 1.41 11.85 -27.98
C GLU A 312 2.02 10.64 -28.69
N GLY A 313 1.57 10.39 -29.93
CA GLY A 313 2.05 9.27 -30.74
C GLY A 313 1.48 7.90 -30.37
N ARG A 314 0.64 7.78 -29.33
CA ARG A 314 -0.17 6.56 -29.11
C ARG A 314 -1.16 6.37 -30.25
N LEU A 315 -1.40 5.12 -30.63
CA LEU A 315 -2.34 4.77 -31.69
C LEU A 315 -3.75 5.33 -31.38
N GLY A 316 -4.34 6.01 -32.36
CA GLY A 316 -5.67 6.63 -32.26
C GLY A 316 -5.70 8.00 -31.60
N VAL A 317 -4.58 8.50 -31.05
CA VAL A 317 -4.52 9.87 -30.50
C VAL A 317 -4.43 10.85 -31.68
N PRO A 318 -5.19 11.96 -31.68
CA PRO A 318 -5.10 12.95 -32.73
C PRO A 318 -3.67 13.47 -32.93
N SER A 319 -3.16 13.36 -34.16
CA SER A 319 -1.82 13.80 -34.55
C SER A 319 -1.81 15.08 -35.39
N SER A 320 -2.99 15.62 -35.72
CA SER A 320 -3.14 16.86 -36.48
C SER A 320 -2.36 17.99 -35.80
N GLN A 321 -1.66 18.80 -36.58
CA GLN A 321 -0.95 20.00 -36.10
C GLN A 321 -1.70 21.29 -36.43
N GLU A 322 -2.80 21.19 -37.16
CA GLU A 322 -3.61 22.34 -37.56
C GLU A 322 -4.27 22.97 -36.32
N ASN A 323 -3.92 24.23 -36.03
CA ASN A 323 -4.30 24.97 -34.82
C ASN A 323 -3.88 24.30 -33.48
N ALA A 324 -2.91 23.39 -33.50
CA ALA A 324 -2.38 22.79 -32.27
C ALA A 324 -1.66 23.83 -31.39
N LEU A 325 -1.56 23.55 -30.09
CA LEU A 325 -0.72 24.34 -29.19
C LEU A 325 0.75 24.25 -29.60
N HIS A 326 1.50 25.31 -29.32
CA HIS A 326 2.94 25.38 -29.55
C HIS A 326 3.65 25.95 -28.33
N LYS A 327 4.98 25.88 -28.30
CA LYS A 327 5.80 26.26 -27.12
C LYS A 327 5.61 27.70 -26.63
N ARG A 328 5.08 28.60 -27.48
CA ARG A 328 4.84 30.02 -27.17
C ARG A 328 3.36 30.32 -26.87
N SER A 329 2.49 29.31 -26.90
CA SER A 329 1.08 29.50 -26.55
C SER A 329 0.96 30.06 -25.13
N PRO A 330 0.12 31.08 -24.91
CA PRO A 330 -0.02 31.69 -23.60
C PRO A 330 -0.59 30.71 -22.58
N ARG A 331 -0.24 30.91 -21.32
CA ARG A 331 -0.83 30.16 -20.20
C ARG A 331 -2.35 30.31 -20.21
N GLY A 332 -3.06 29.21 -19.98
CA GLY A 332 -4.51 29.15 -20.07
C GLY A 332 -5.04 28.74 -21.44
N SER A 333 -4.21 28.72 -22.49
CA SER A 333 -4.66 28.28 -23.82
C SER A 333 -5.22 26.86 -23.77
N ILE A 334 -6.40 26.65 -24.33
CA ILE A 334 -7.06 25.35 -24.44
C ILE A 334 -7.15 24.98 -25.93
N ARG A 335 -6.81 23.73 -26.25
CA ARG A 335 -7.10 23.13 -27.56
C ARG A 335 -7.78 21.80 -27.37
N TRP A 336 -8.79 21.52 -28.17
CA TRP A 336 -9.52 20.26 -28.05
C TRP A 336 -9.96 19.67 -29.39
N ILE A 337 -10.12 18.36 -29.38
CA ILE A 337 -10.71 17.58 -30.48
C ILE A 337 -11.66 16.57 -29.83
N ARG A 338 -12.87 16.45 -30.38
CA ARG A 338 -13.83 15.41 -30.02
C ARG A 338 -14.01 14.43 -31.17
N ASP A 339 -13.87 13.15 -30.87
CA ASP A 339 -14.08 12.03 -31.79
C ASP A 339 -15.08 11.05 -31.15
N GLY A 340 -16.35 11.19 -31.53
CA GLY A 340 -17.46 10.54 -30.86
C GLY A 340 -17.50 10.88 -29.36
N ASP A 341 -17.46 9.84 -28.51
CA ASP A 341 -17.44 9.99 -27.06
C ASP A 341 -16.08 10.48 -26.51
N LEU A 342 -15.00 10.36 -27.27
CA LEU A 342 -13.66 10.72 -26.81
C LEU A 342 -13.42 12.22 -26.96
N LEU A 343 -13.08 12.86 -25.86
CA LEU A 343 -12.58 14.22 -25.83
C LEU A 343 -11.08 14.20 -25.56
N PHE A 344 -10.30 14.83 -26.43
CA PHE A 344 -8.89 15.13 -26.24
C PHE A 344 -8.75 16.62 -25.95
N VAL A 345 -8.13 16.97 -24.83
CA VAL A 345 -7.85 18.35 -24.43
C VAL A 345 -6.36 18.53 -24.21
N LYS A 346 -5.80 19.58 -24.77
CA LYS A 346 -4.49 20.11 -24.43
C LYS A 346 -4.66 21.47 -23.75
N TRP A 347 -3.91 21.70 -22.68
CA TRP A 347 -3.98 22.92 -21.90
C TRP A 347 -2.59 23.37 -21.44
N VAL A 348 -2.30 24.66 -21.56
CA VAL A 348 -1.03 25.23 -21.11
C VAL A 348 -1.18 25.76 -19.68
N ASP A 349 -0.53 25.12 -18.71
CA ASP A 349 -0.26 25.75 -17.40
C ASP A 349 1.18 26.30 -17.38
N SER A 350 2.06 25.75 -16.56
CA SER A 350 3.52 25.98 -16.71
C SER A 350 4.11 25.17 -17.87
N ARG A 351 3.45 24.08 -18.26
CA ARG A 351 3.75 23.22 -19.40
C ARG A 351 2.44 22.74 -20.00
N GLU A 352 2.50 22.23 -21.23
CA GLU A 352 1.36 21.55 -21.85
C GLU A 352 0.97 20.30 -21.06
N VAL A 353 -0.32 20.18 -20.78
CA VAL A 353 -0.98 19.02 -20.19
C VAL A 353 -1.96 18.48 -21.21
N ALA A 354 -1.89 17.18 -21.48
CA ALA A 354 -2.74 16.49 -22.44
C ALA A 354 -3.61 15.47 -21.71
N ILE A 355 -4.94 15.63 -21.78
CA ILE A 355 -5.94 14.77 -21.13
C ILE A 355 -6.94 14.23 -22.14
N CYS A 356 -7.27 12.95 -21.99
CA CYS A 356 -8.33 12.29 -22.73
C CYS A 356 -9.45 11.95 -21.73
N THR A 357 -10.71 12.01 -22.17
CA THR A 357 -11.86 11.61 -21.35
C THR A 357 -13.05 11.18 -22.18
N THR A 358 -13.95 10.37 -21.58
CA THR A 358 -15.21 9.90 -22.20
C THR A 358 -16.48 10.46 -21.54
N VAL A 359 -16.33 11.37 -20.58
CA VAL A 359 -17.47 11.82 -19.73
C VAL A 359 -17.57 13.33 -19.53
N HIS A 360 -16.47 14.08 -19.68
CA HIS A 360 -16.49 15.51 -19.38
C HIS A 360 -16.73 16.37 -20.63
N PRO A 361 -17.38 17.55 -20.48
CA PRO A 361 -17.30 18.61 -21.48
C PRO A 361 -15.88 19.20 -21.52
N VAL A 362 -15.60 19.98 -22.56
CA VAL A 362 -14.34 20.74 -22.68
C VAL A 362 -14.14 21.69 -21.50
N TYR A 363 -15.16 22.48 -21.19
CA TYR A 363 -15.09 23.52 -20.18
C TYR A 363 -16.43 23.74 -19.49
N SER A 364 -16.40 23.92 -18.17
CA SER A 364 -17.58 24.12 -17.31
C SER A 364 -17.46 25.38 -16.46
N GLY A 365 -16.62 26.34 -16.88
CA GLY A 365 -16.45 27.62 -16.19
C GLY A 365 -15.42 27.65 -15.04
N ASP A 366 -14.65 26.58 -14.84
CA ASP A 366 -13.68 26.50 -13.74
C ASP A 366 -12.38 27.27 -14.03
N THR A 367 -11.86 27.95 -13.02
CA THR A 367 -10.62 28.72 -13.12
C THR A 367 -9.67 28.37 -11.99
N VAL A 368 -8.38 28.63 -12.19
CA VAL A 368 -7.36 28.40 -11.18
C VAL A 368 -6.45 29.61 -11.06
N LEU A 369 -6.25 30.08 -9.82
CA LEU A 369 -5.34 31.18 -9.54
C LEU A 369 -3.88 30.71 -9.70
N ARG A 370 -3.09 31.54 -10.38
CA ARG A 370 -1.68 31.28 -10.65
C ARG A 370 -0.87 32.55 -10.49
N TRP A 371 0.26 32.40 -9.81
CA TRP A 371 1.28 33.44 -9.82
C TRP A 371 1.96 33.49 -11.19
N GLN A 372 1.99 34.67 -11.77
CA GLN A 372 2.66 34.99 -13.02
C GLN A 372 3.46 36.28 -12.85
N LYS A 373 4.59 36.36 -13.54
CA LYS A 373 5.42 37.57 -13.55
C LYS A 373 4.84 38.51 -14.60
N ASN A 374 4.48 39.73 -14.21
CA ASN A 374 4.03 40.77 -15.13
C ASN A 374 5.22 41.37 -15.90
N GLU A 375 4.95 42.29 -16.82
CA GLU A 375 5.96 42.94 -17.66
C GLU A 375 7.00 43.74 -16.83
N ASP A 376 6.56 44.33 -15.71
CA ASP A 376 7.41 45.07 -14.76
C ASP A 376 8.25 44.17 -13.83
N GLY A 377 8.05 42.86 -13.94
CA GLY A 377 8.79 41.86 -13.20
C GLY A 377 8.29 41.54 -11.79
N HIS A 378 7.13 42.05 -11.40
CA HIS A 378 6.43 41.71 -10.17
C HIS A 378 5.56 40.46 -10.35
N PHE A 379 5.30 39.74 -9.25
CA PHE A 379 4.39 38.60 -9.28
C PHE A 379 2.97 39.05 -8.99
N GLU A 380 2.06 38.70 -9.90
CA GLU A 380 0.62 38.90 -9.74
C GLU A 380 -0.12 37.57 -9.79
N SER A 381 -1.30 37.53 -9.16
CA SER A 381 -2.18 36.37 -9.18
C SER A 381 -3.18 36.51 -10.32
N VAL A 382 -3.02 35.71 -11.37
CA VAL A 382 -3.88 35.69 -12.55
C VAL A 382 -4.87 34.52 -12.46
N SER A 383 -6.12 34.76 -12.85
CA SER A 383 -7.11 33.70 -13.01
C SER A 383 -6.96 33.03 -14.36
N VAL A 384 -6.67 31.73 -14.36
CA VAL A 384 -6.41 30.94 -15.57
C VAL A 384 -7.57 29.96 -15.80
N PRO A 385 -8.22 29.94 -16.98
CA PRO A 385 -9.26 28.95 -17.27
C PRO A 385 -8.67 27.54 -17.24
N ARG A 386 -9.39 26.61 -16.62
CA ARG A 386 -8.96 25.22 -16.46
C ARG A 386 -10.01 24.27 -17.05
N PRO A 387 -9.65 23.40 -18.00
CA PRO A 387 -10.59 22.42 -18.56
C PRO A 387 -11.21 21.53 -17.49
N THR A 388 -12.48 21.18 -17.64
CA THR A 388 -13.24 20.36 -16.68
C THR A 388 -12.53 19.04 -16.40
N ALA A 389 -12.01 18.38 -17.44
CA ALA A 389 -11.28 17.12 -17.29
C ALA A 389 -10.01 17.26 -16.45
N VAL A 390 -9.31 18.40 -16.50
CA VAL A 390 -8.11 18.67 -15.68
C VAL A 390 -8.49 18.84 -14.22
N THR A 391 -9.58 19.56 -13.95
CA THR A 391 -10.10 19.76 -12.59
C THR A 391 -10.46 18.43 -11.94
N GLU A 392 -11.27 17.63 -12.64
CA GLU A 392 -11.75 16.34 -12.14
C GLU A 392 -10.61 15.33 -12.01
N TYR A 393 -9.66 15.31 -12.95
CA TYR A 393 -8.47 14.45 -12.86
C TYR A 393 -7.65 14.74 -11.60
N ASN A 394 -7.33 16.01 -11.33
CA ASN A 394 -6.56 16.40 -10.14
C ASN A 394 -7.30 16.08 -8.84
N LYS A 395 -8.64 16.07 -8.86
CA LYS A 395 -9.46 15.77 -7.69
C LYS A 395 -9.48 14.27 -7.36
N TYR A 396 -9.48 13.40 -8.36
CA TYR A 396 -9.79 11.98 -8.16
C TYR A 396 -8.67 11.00 -8.48
N MET A 397 -7.61 11.39 -9.19
CA MET A 397 -6.49 10.49 -9.49
C MET A 397 -5.72 10.06 -8.24
N GLY A 398 -5.62 10.93 -7.23
CA GLY A 398 -4.74 10.78 -6.07
C GLY A 398 -5.14 9.74 -5.02
N GLY A 399 -6.06 8.80 -5.31
CA GLY A 399 -6.45 7.75 -4.36
C GLY A 399 -5.27 6.88 -3.92
N VAL A 400 -4.47 6.38 -4.88
CA VAL A 400 -3.27 5.56 -4.56
C VAL A 400 -2.22 6.38 -3.83
N ASP A 401 -1.94 7.61 -4.27
CA ASP A 401 -1.05 8.55 -3.57
C ASP A 401 -1.49 8.81 -2.12
N THR A 402 -2.79 8.94 -1.88
CA THR A 402 -3.36 9.14 -0.53
C THR A 402 -3.08 7.93 0.36
N SER A 403 -3.19 6.72 -0.19
CA SER A 403 -2.82 5.49 0.49
C SER A 403 -1.30 5.40 0.73
N ASP A 404 -0.48 5.75 -0.27
CA ASP A 404 0.99 5.77 -0.16
C ASP A 404 1.47 6.74 0.92
N GLN A 405 0.83 7.91 1.04
CA GLN A 405 1.12 8.87 2.10
C GLN A 405 0.82 8.28 3.48
N MET A 406 -0.30 7.57 3.63
CA MET A 406 -0.60 6.88 4.89
C MET A 406 0.49 5.85 5.18
N LEU A 407 0.82 4.96 4.24
CA LEU A 407 1.91 3.98 4.38
C LEU A 407 3.26 4.62 4.72
N GLY A 408 3.61 5.75 4.11
CA GLY A 408 4.89 6.41 4.30
C GLY A 408 5.08 7.06 5.67
N THR A 409 4.00 7.39 6.39
CA THR A 409 4.10 8.07 7.70
C THR A 409 4.62 7.15 8.80
N ASN A 410 4.20 5.89 8.78
CA ASN A 410 4.69 4.82 9.65
C ASN A 410 4.49 3.53 8.81
N SER A 411 5.56 2.76 8.52
CA SER A 411 5.48 1.52 7.74
C SER A 411 6.17 0.38 8.49
N VAL A 412 5.61 -0.84 8.39
CA VAL A 412 6.16 -2.05 9.00
C VAL A 412 7.43 -2.55 8.27
N LEU A 413 7.86 -1.89 7.18
CA LEU A 413 8.98 -2.31 6.34
C LEU A 413 10.33 -2.30 7.07
N CYS A 414 10.59 -3.38 7.80
CA CYS A 414 11.90 -3.69 8.34
C CYS A 414 12.82 -4.13 7.19
N LYS A 415 14.01 -3.55 7.11
CA LYS A 415 14.99 -3.87 6.05
C LYS A 415 15.22 -5.38 5.95
N THR A 416 14.74 -5.97 4.85
CA THR A 416 14.89 -7.40 4.58
C THR A 416 15.14 -7.64 3.08
N LYS A 417 15.86 -8.72 2.78
CA LYS A 417 16.08 -9.20 1.41
C LYS A 417 15.17 -10.36 1.02
N ARG A 418 14.35 -10.86 1.96
CA ARG A 418 13.44 -11.99 1.74
C ARG A 418 12.17 -11.49 1.05
N LEU A 419 11.96 -11.88 -0.20
CA LEU A 419 10.78 -11.49 -1.00
C LEU A 419 9.47 -11.73 -0.25
N ASN A 420 9.30 -12.91 0.35
CA ASN A 420 8.07 -13.27 1.05
C ASN A 420 7.78 -12.35 2.23
N MET A 421 8.82 -11.89 2.93
CA MET A 421 8.67 -10.91 4.02
C MET A 421 8.33 -9.52 3.51
N ILE A 422 8.92 -9.09 2.39
CA ILE A 422 8.59 -7.80 1.77
C ILE A 422 7.10 -7.77 1.41
N VAL A 423 6.60 -8.84 0.79
CA VAL A 423 5.18 -8.96 0.43
C VAL A 423 4.30 -9.06 1.68
N PHE A 424 4.68 -9.87 2.67
CA PHE A 424 3.97 -9.98 3.95
C PHE A 424 3.81 -8.62 4.63
N GLN A 425 4.91 -7.88 4.81
CA GLN A 425 4.90 -6.56 5.44
C GLN A 425 4.04 -5.58 4.64
N HIS A 426 4.13 -5.61 3.31
CA HIS A 426 3.30 -4.77 2.46
C HIS A 426 1.79 -5.08 2.58
N LEU A 427 1.42 -6.36 2.68
CA LEU A 427 0.03 -6.77 2.85
C LEU A 427 -0.50 -6.43 4.25
N LEU A 428 0.33 -6.54 5.28
CA LEU A 428 0.01 -6.06 6.63
C LEU A 428 -0.23 -4.54 6.62
N ASP A 429 0.65 -3.78 5.98
CA ASP A 429 0.55 -2.34 5.78
C ASP A 429 -0.77 -1.94 5.07
N ILE A 430 -1.16 -2.67 4.01
CA ILE A 430 -2.45 -2.49 3.32
C ILE A 430 -3.61 -2.77 4.28
N ALA A 431 -3.57 -3.88 5.02
CA ALA A 431 -4.64 -4.24 5.96
C ALA A 431 -4.83 -3.19 7.06
N VAL A 432 -3.75 -2.69 7.66
CA VAL A 432 -3.80 -1.62 8.67
C VAL A 432 -4.35 -0.33 8.09
N THR A 433 -3.91 0.05 6.89
CA THR A 433 -4.36 1.29 6.22
C THR A 433 -5.84 1.21 5.84
N ASN A 434 -6.28 0.11 5.23
CA ASN A 434 -7.67 -0.11 4.90
C ASN A 434 -8.55 -0.16 6.17
N SER A 435 -8.06 -0.77 7.25
CA SER A 435 -8.76 -0.77 8.55
C SER A 435 -8.93 0.64 9.12
N PHE A 436 -7.89 1.48 9.04
CA PHE A 436 -7.98 2.88 9.47
C PHE A 436 -8.97 3.68 8.62
N ILE A 437 -9.02 3.45 7.31
CA ILE A 437 -9.98 4.12 6.42
C ILE A 437 -11.41 3.70 6.73
N LEU A 438 -11.65 2.41 6.99
CA LEU A 438 -12.95 1.92 7.46
C LEU A 438 -13.35 2.54 8.79
N HIS A 439 -12.44 2.67 9.75
CA HIS A 439 -12.68 3.37 11.01
C HIS A 439 -13.11 4.83 10.78
N LYS A 440 -12.41 5.54 9.90
CA LYS A 440 -12.78 6.93 9.54
C LYS A 440 -14.18 7.01 8.95
N GLU A 441 -14.49 6.15 7.98
CA GLU A 441 -15.81 6.12 7.33
C GLU A 441 -16.92 5.74 8.34
N LEU A 442 -16.68 4.80 9.27
CA LEU A 442 -17.61 4.47 10.36
C LEU A 442 -17.87 5.68 11.27
N CYS A 443 -16.81 6.33 11.75
CA CYS A 443 -16.94 7.51 12.61
C CYS A 443 -17.69 8.64 11.89
N ILE A 444 -17.39 8.90 10.61
CA ILE A 444 -18.10 9.90 9.80
C ILE A 444 -19.58 9.56 9.69
N SER A 445 -19.92 8.30 9.39
CA SER A 445 -21.32 7.86 9.28
C SER A 445 -22.11 8.02 10.59
N LYS A 446 -21.42 7.94 11.74
CA LYS A 446 -21.98 8.12 13.08
C LYS A 446 -21.83 9.53 13.63
N GLN A 447 -21.32 10.47 12.83
CA GLN A 447 -21.04 11.85 13.25
C GLN A 447 -20.10 11.94 14.48
N GLN A 448 -19.17 10.99 14.58
CA GLN A 448 -18.17 10.92 15.64
C GLN A 448 -16.81 11.40 15.13
N LYS A 449 -16.01 11.96 16.04
CA LYS A 449 -14.62 12.30 15.74
C LYS A 449 -13.82 11.00 15.57
N HIS A 450 -13.22 10.82 14.40
CA HIS A 450 -12.32 9.69 14.17
C HIS A 450 -10.98 9.89 14.89
N LYS A 451 -10.28 8.78 15.11
CA LYS A 451 -8.94 8.77 15.71
C LYS A 451 -7.91 9.33 14.71
N THR A 452 -6.77 9.79 15.22
CA THR A 452 -5.59 10.00 14.37
C THR A 452 -5.04 8.65 13.93
N ARG A 453 -4.21 8.61 12.88
CA ARG A 453 -3.58 7.36 12.42
C ARG A 453 -2.73 6.72 13.52
N GLN A 454 -1.93 7.53 14.22
CA GLN A 454 -1.10 7.05 15.33
C GLN A 454 -1.95 6.46 16.46
N ALA A 455 -3.00 7.15 16.91
CA ALA A 455 -3.86 6.65 17.98
C ALA A 455 -4.59 5.35 17.58
N PHE A 456 -4.98 5.23 16.31
CA PHE A 456 -5.54 3.99 15.78
C PHE A 456 -4.52 2.84 15.81
N GLN A 457 -3.26 3.09 15.45
CA GLN A 457 -2.19 2.09 15.44
C GLN A 457 -1.78 1.67 16.86
N GLU A 458 -1.73 2.61 17.81
CA GLU A 458 -1.48 2.33 19.23
C GLU A 458 -2.54 1.39 19.81
N GLU A 459 -3.82 1.68 19.56
CA GLU A 459 -4.93 0.84 20.02
C GLU A 459 -4.97 -0.52 19.30
N LEU A 460 -4.67 -0.57 18.01
CA LEU A 460 -4.56 -1.82 17.27
C LEU A 460 -3.40 -2.69 17.80
N ALA A 461 -2.23 -2.09 18.05
CA ALA A 461 -1.10 -2.80 18.61
C ALA A 461 -1.42 -3.35 20.01
N ALA A 462 -2.05 -2.55 20.87
CA ALA A 462 -2.50 -2.97 22.20
C ALA A 462 -3.52 -4.13 22.13
N HIS A 463 -4.48 -4.06 21.20
CA HIS A 463 -5.44 -5.14 20.97
C HIS A 463 -4.74 -6.44 20.58
N LEU A 464 -3.83 -6.40 19.60
CA LEU A 464 -3.14 -7.58 19.09
C LEU A 464 -2.18 -8.24 20.10
N VAL A 465 -1.59 -7.45 21.00
CA VAL A 465 -0.76 -8.00 22.09
C VAL A 465 -1.59 -8.41 23.32
N GLY A 466 -2.89 -8.12 23.34
CA GLY A 466 -3.82 -8.52 24.40
C GLY A 466 -3.73 -7.68 25.66
N VAL A 467 -3.45 -6.37 25.56
CA VAL A 467 -3.34 -5.46 26.71
C VAL A 467 -4.25 -4.24 26.56
N CYS A 468 -4.59 -3.62 27.69
CA CYS A 468 -5.22 -2.30 27.68
C CYS A 468 -4.17 -1.23 27.35
N LEU A 469 -4.46 -0.34 26.40
CA LEU A 469 -3.54 0.73 26.00
C LEU A 469 -3.21 1.68 27.17
N ASP A 470 -4.21 1.99 28.01
CA ASP A 470 -4.04 2.83 29.20
C ASP A 470 -3.52 2.04 30.42
N GLY A 471 -3.26 0.73 30.25
CA GLY A 471 -2.71 -0.11 31.29
C GLY A 471 -1.27 0.26 31.62
N LYS A 472 -0.92 0.27 32.90
CA LYS A 472 0.49 0.32 33.31
C LYS A 472 1.11 -1.03 33.00
N PRO A 473 2.32 -1.09 32.39
CA PRO A 473 3.01 -2.36 32.23
C PRO A 473 3.24 -2.97 33.62
N GLU A 474 2.68 -4.14 33.87
CA GLU A 474 2.99 -4.92 35.06
C GLU A 474 4.39 -5.49 34.89
N PHE A 475 5.38 -4.80 35.46
CA PHE A 475 6.71 -5.38 35.61
C PHE A 475 6.61 -6.49 36.65
N PRO A 476 7.18 -7.69 36.38
CA PRO A 476 7.50 -8.61 37.47
C PRO A 476 8.27 -7.78 38.48
N SER A 477 7.73 -7.63 39.69
CA SER A 477 8.27 -6.75 40.71
C SER A 477 9.80 -6.85 40.74
N GLN A 478 10.50 -5.79 40.31
CA GLN A 478 11.97 -5.73 40.38
C GLN A 478 12.47 -5.75 41.83
N GLY A 479 11.57 -5.63 42.80
CA GLY A 479 11.87 -5.86 44.20
C GLY A 479 12.23 -7.32 44.43
N HIS A 480 13.52 -7.60 44.43
CA HIS A 480 14.06 -8.77 45.11
C HIS A 480 13.84 -8.55 46.60
N PHE A 481 12.77 -9.14 47.15
CA PHE A 481 12.48 -9.07 48.58
C PHE A 481 12.93 -10.34 49.29
N PRO A 482 13.53 -10.22 50.48
CA PRO A 482 13.78 -11.37 51.34
C PRO A 482 12.48 -11.83 51.99
N VAL A 483 12.19 -13.11 51.86
CA VAL A 483 11.07 -13.78 52.53
C VAL A 483 11.58 -14.95 53.37
N PRO A 484 10.91 -15.31 54.48
CA PRO A 484 11.30 -16.46 55.29
C PRO A 484 11.29 -17.75 54.48
N THR A 485 12.26 -18.64 54.71
CA THR A 485 12.19 -20.02 54.22
C THR A 485 11.16 -20.83 55.02
N SER A 486 10.46 -21.75 54.35
CA SER A 486 9.50 -22.62 55.04
C SER A 486 10.24 -23.51 56.04
N THR A 487 9.64 -23.82 57.18
CA THR A 487 10.24 -24.67 58.23
C THR A 487 10.62 -26.07 57.74
N ARG A 488 10.12 -26.50 56.57
CA ARG A 488 10.43 -27.79 55.93
C ARG A 488 11.73 -27.76 55.10
N ASP A 489 12.27 -26.59 54.78
CA ASP A 489 13.46 -26.42 53.93
C ASP A 489 14.72 -26.02 54.72
N MET A 490 14.71 -26.12 56.06
CA MET A 490 15.84 -25.79 56.95
C MET A 490 17.12 -26.64 56.75
N GLY A 491 17.18 -27.47 55.72
CA GLY A 491 18.41 -28.13 55.28
C GLY A 491 19.38 -27.21 54.50
N LYS A 492 18.99 -25.96 54.20
CA LYS A 492 19.87 -24.97 53.54
C LYS A 492 20.10 -23.77 54.47
N SER A 493 21.36 -23.36 54.58
CA SER A 493 21.99 -22.61 55.67
C SER A 493 21.50 -21.19 56.02
N THR A 494 20.35 -20.72 55.50
CA THR A 494 19.84 -19.35 55.77
C THR A 494 18.32 -19.31 56.00
N PRO A 495 17.82 -18.50 56.95
CA PRO A 495 16.38 -18.34 57.21
C PRO A 495 15.66 -17.45 56.20
N TRP A 496 16.39 -16.90 55.23
CA TRP A 496 15.88 -15.95 54.24
C TRP A 496 16.15 -16.45 52.83
N LYS A 497 15.18 -16.29 51.94
CA LYS A 497 15.35 -16.48 50.50
C LYS A 497 14.81 -15.28 49.72
N CYS A 498 15.32 -15.06 48.51
CA CYS A 498 14.70 -14.11 47.61
C CYS A 498 13.38 -14.67 47.07
N GLN A 499 12.28 -13.92 47.22
CA GLN A 499 10.96 -14.29 46.70
C GLN A 499 11.00 -14.55 45.19
N GLN A 500 11.74 -13.72 44.44
CA GLN A 500 11.81 -13.76 42.98
C GLN A 500 12.80 -14.83 42.46
N CYS A 501 13.98 -14.97 43.08
CA CYS A 501 15.03 -15.90 42.63
C CYS A 501 14.89 -17.30 43.24
N ASN A 502 14.12 -17.44 44.32
CA ASN A 502 14.01 -18.66 45.13
C ASN A 502 15.37 -19.23 45.60
N VAL A 503 16.34 -18.35 45.85
CA VAL A 503 17.68 -18.69 46.37
C VAL A 503 17.77 -18.27 47.84
N GLY A 504 18.25 -19.17 48.71
CA GLY A 504 18.55 -18.89 50.11
C GLY A 504 19.79 -18.01 50.23
N LEU A 505 19.65 -16.84 50.87
CA LEU A 505 20.69 -15.82 50.98
C LEU A 505 20.77 -15.32 52.42
N CYS A 506 21.97 -15.06 52.91
CA CYS A 506 22.18 -14.52 54.24
C CYS A 506 21.84 -13.02 54.29
N LEU A 507 21.23 -12.60 55.40
CA LEU A 507 20.91 -11.22 55.77
C LEU A 507 21.43 -10.96 57.19
N GLN A 508 22.75 -10.89 57.34
CA GLN A 508 23.40 -10.57 58.60
C GLN A 508 24.09 -9.20 58.48
N LEU A 509 24.26 -8.49 59.61
CA LEU A 509 24.88 -7.16 59.63
C LEU A 509 26.27 -7.15 58.99
N GLU A 510 27.07 -8.18 59.28
CA GLU A 510 28.45 -8.30 58.80
C GLU A 510 28.56 -9.08 57.46
N ARG A 511 27.46 -9.68 57.00
CA ARG A 511 27.45 -10.51 55.78
C ARG A 511 26.08 -10.46 55.12
N ASN A 512 25.98 -9.70 54.04
CA ASN A 512 24.73 -9.50 53.30
C ASN A 512 24.81 -10.15 51.91
N CYS A 513 24.75 -11.49 51.88
CA CYS A 513 24.71 -12.27 50.65
C CYS A 513 23.53 -11.87 49.75
N PHE A 514 22.42 -11.41 50.36
CA PHE A 514 21.26 -10.94 49.62
C PHE A 514 21.59 -9.70 48.78
N LEU A 515 22.23 -8.70 49.39
CA LEU A 515 22.66 -7.50 48.71
C LEU A 515 23.70 -7.83 47.64
N GLU A 516 24.72 -8.62 47.97
CA GLU A 516 25.76 -9.01 47.02
C GLU A 516 25.22 -9.76 45.79
N PHE A 517 24.30 -10.71 46.00
CA PHE A 517 23.73 -11.52 44.92
C PHE A 517 22.94 -10.67 43.91
N HIS A 518 22.28 -9.61 44.37
CA HIS A 518 21.47 -8.73 43.53
C HIS A 518 22.20 -7.47 43.04
N GLN A 519 23.32 -7.08 43.66
CA GLN A 519 24.19 -6.00 43.22
C GLN A 519 25.27 -6.45 42.21
N ARG A 520 25.62 -7.74 42.17
CA ARG A 520 26.50 -8.26 41.12
C ARG A 520 25.81 -8.08 39.77
N PRO A 521 26.45 -7.40 38.79
CA PRO A 521 25.93 -7.39 37.44
C PRO A 521 25.84 -8.84 36.97
N LYS A 522 24.62 -9.30 36.67
CA LYS A 522 24.45 -10.59 36.00
C LYS A 522 25.20 -10.48 34.69
N MET A 523 26.40 -11.07 34.62
CA MET A 523 27.03 -11.35 33.34
C MET A 523 26.06 -12.28 32.62
N SER A 524 25.24 -11.71 31.74
CA SER A 524 24.39 -12.46 30.84
C SER A 524 25.31 -13.37 30.04
N GLY A 525 25.18 -14.67 30.25
CA GLY A 525 26.05 -15.68 29.68
C GLY A 525 26.21 -15.52 28.17
N LEU A 526 27.47 -15.48 27.76
CA LEU A 526 27.92 -16.27 26.62
C LEU A 526 27.65 -17.75 26.95
N ALA A 527 26.57 -18.30 26.39
CA ALA A 527 26.40 -19.72 26.07
C ALA A 527 25.19 -19.85 25.13
#